data_AF-A0A061NH79-F1
#
_entry.id   AF-A0A061NH79-F1
#
_cell.length_a   1.000
_cell.length_b   1.000
_cell.length_c   1.000
_cell.angle_alpha   90.00
_cell.angle_beta   90.00
_cell.angle_gamma   90.00
#
_symmetry.space_group_name_H-M   'P 1'
#
loop_
_entity.id
_entity.type
_entity.pdbx_description
1 polymer ?
#
loop_
_entity_poly.entity_id
_entity_poly.type
_entity_poly.pdbx_seq_one_letter_code
_entity_poly.pdbx_strand_id
1 'polypeptide(L)'
;MSGIYIGNGQFVIVTSEGIVLRNMETSSYYQDRYVGAKRYDGDTPPSTDHDIVQLARELIGTLYNRTGSSPEEGFNSGSFVYYVYKEITGSWLSKRTPALYEAGMEVEREELEPGDLVFFENDDEELIAGIYSEDDQFVIATSSGVEERHLDYNTYYSDRYVGAARYTDDRLEKSNPLTYEDHENPIIREAMNYIGTPYLMTGSTLDAFDCSFFCTNGF
;
A
#
# COMPACT_ATOMS: atom_id res chain seq x y z
N MET A 1 0.45 21.68 6.97
CA MET A 1 -0.59 21.75 8.02
C MET A 1 -1.94 21.67 7.34
N SER A 2 -2.83 20.82 7.84
CA SER A 2 -4.19 20.68 7.30
C SER A 2 -5.18 21.41 8.19
N GLY A 3 -6.20 22.03 7.58
CA GLY A 3 -7.28 22.73 8.28
C GLY A 3 -8.62 22.42 7.63
N ILE A 4 -9.70 22.61 8.37
CA ILE A 4 -11.07 22.39 7.89
C ILE A 4 -11.63 23.72 7.40
N TYR A 5 -11.84 23.85 6.10
CA TYR A 5 -12.51 25.04 5.53
C TYR A 5 -14.00 25.03 5.89
N ILE A 6 -14.49 26.13 6.46
CA ILE A 6 -15.86 26.25 6.98
C ILE A 6 -16.70 27.29 6.21
N GLY A 7 -16.17 27.84 5.12
CA GLY A 7 -16.86 28.83 4.27
C GLY A 7 -16.43 30.27 4.55
N ASN A 8 -16.79 31.19 3.64
CA ASN A 8 -16.52 32.63 3.73
C ASN A 8 -15.02 32.98 3.96
N GLY A 9 -14.14 32.22 3.29
CA GLY A 9 -12.70 32.34 3.47
C GLY A 9 -12.18 31.78 4.79
N GLN A 10 -13.05 31.34 5.72
CA GLN A 10 -12.67 30.87 7.04
C GLN A 10 -12.32 29.38 7.06
N PHE A 11 -11.36 29.03 7.91
CA PHE A 11 -10.97 27.66 8.17
C PHE A 11 -10.52 27.49 9.63
N VAL A 12 -10.69 26.27 10.14
CA VAL A 12 -10.27 25.84 11.48
C VAL A 12 -8.96 25.11 11.34
N ILE A 13 -7.96 25.49 12.13
CA ILE A 13 -6.61 24.92 12.05
C ILE A 13 -5.99 24.76 13.44
N VAL A 14 -5.18 23.73 13.60
CA VAL A 14 -4.36 23.53 14.81
C VAL A 14 -3.08 24.34 14.70
N THR A 15 -2.80 25.17 15.70
CA THR A 15 -1.58 25.98 15.79
C THR A 15 -0.95 25.83 17.17
N SER A 16 0.20 26.48 17.42
CA SER A 16 0.78 26.57 18.77
C SER A 16 -0.13 27.26 19.79
N GLU A 17 -1.13 28.02 19.35
CA GLU A 17 -2.16 28.66 20.21
C GLU A 17 -3.36 27.74 20.50
N GLY A 18 -3.37 26.52 19.94
CA GLY A 18 -4.51 25.60 19.97
C GLY A 18 -5.32 25.60 18.66
N ILE A 19 -6.56 25.11 18.73
CA ILE A 19 -7.51 25.10 17.61
C ILE A 19 -8.07 26.50 17.42
N VAL A 20 -7.76 27.12 16.29
CA VAL A 20 -8.12 28.51 16.02
C VAL A 20 -8.81 28.66 14.67
N LEU A 21 -9.64 29.69 14.57
CA LEU A 21 -10.24 30.12 13.31
C LEU A 21 -9.29 31.12 12.64
N ARG A 22 -9.08 30.92 11.34
CA ARG A 22 -8.31 31.82 10.47
C ARG A 22 -9.11 32.11 9.21
N ASN A 23 -8.77 33.18 8.52
CA ASN A 23 -9.38 33.55 7.26
C ASN A 23 -8.28 33.65 6.19
N MET A 24 -8.52 32.96 5.07
CA MET A 24 -7.59 32.79 3.96
C MET A 24 -7.33 34.10 3.21
N GLU A 25 -8.29 35.01 3.20
CA GLU A 25 -8.19 36.29 2.51
C GLU A 25 -7.49 37.35 3.36
N THR A 26 -7.60 37.26 4.69
CA THR A 26 -7.00 38.25 5.61
C THR A 26 -5.65 37.83 6.18
N SER A 27 -5.21 36.59 5.93
CA SER A 27 -3.95 36.07 6.43
C SER A 27 -2.99 35.74 5.28
N SER A 28 -2.06 36.64 5.00
CA SER A 28 -1.01 36.43 3.98
C SER A 28 -0.21 35.16 4.23
N TYR A 29 0.08 34.82 5.49
CA TYR A 29 0.80 33.59 5.84
C TYR A 29 0.12 32.33 5.28
N TYR A 30 -1.20 32.21 5.44
CA TYR A 30 -1.95 31.04 4.98
C TYR A 30 -2.32 31.14 3.51
N GLN A 31 -2.61 32.35 3.01
CA GLN A 31 -2.88 32.60 1.60
C GLN A 31 -1.71 32.14 0.72
N ASP A 32 -0.48 32.55 1.06
CA ASP A 32 0.72 32.23 0.29
C ASP A 32 1.11 30.75 0.37
N ARG A 33 0.55 30.01 1.33
CA ARG A 33 0.84 28.58 1.59
C ARG A 33 -0.33 27.68 1.26
N TYR A 34 -1.41 28.23 0.72
CA TYR A 34 -2.57 27.45 0.33
C TYR A 34 -2.26 26.70 -0.96
N VAL A 35 -2.20 25.37 -0.86
CA VAL A 35 -1.94 24.50 -2.01
C VAL A 35 -3.25 23.98 -2.62
N GLY A 36 -4.28 23.76 -1.80
CA GLY A 36 -5.59 23.29 -2.25
C GLY A 36 -6.51 22.89 -1.09
N ALA A 37 -7.73 22.50 -1.44
CA ALA A 37 -8.70 21.95 -0.51
C ALA A 37 -9.50 20.85 -1.20
N LYS A 38 -9.71 19.73 -0.50
CA LYS A 38 -10.58 18.64 -0.92
C LYS A 38 -11.91 18.73 -0.17
N ARG A 39 -13.03 18.54 -0.86
CA ARG A 39 -14.34 18.43 -0.19
C ARG A 39 -14.42 17.05 0.47
N TYR A 40 -14.87 17.04 1.73
CA TYR A 40 -15.24 15.83 2.43
C TYR A 40 -16.75 15.83 2.56
N ASP A 41 -17.44 15.06 1.71
CA ASP A 41 -18.90 15.05 1.63
C ASP A 41 -19.57 14.22 2.75
N GLY A 42 -18.79 13.82 3.76
CA GLY A 42 -19.30 13.35 5.04
C GLY A 42 -19.50 11.85 5.17
N ASP A 43 -19.67 11.10 4.08
CA ASP A 43 -20.02 9.66 4.16
C ASP A 43 -19.23 8.73 3.24
N THR A 44 -18.28 9.21 2.43
CA THR A 44 -17.43 8.33 1.62
C THR A 44 -16.12 9.06 1.27
N PRO A 45 -14.93 8.45 1.45
CA PRO A 45 -13.73 8.98 0.81
C PRO A 45 -14.00 9.13 -0.70
N PRO A 46 -13.38 10.10 -1.37
CA PRO A 46 -13.55 10.32 -2.82
C PRO A 46 -13.52 8.97 -3.54
N SER A 47 -14.60 8.64 -4.25
CA SER A 47 -14.75 7.36 -4.93
C SER A 47 -13.79 7.36 -6.12
N THR A 48 -12.58 6.88 -5.90
CA THR A 48 -11.77 6.34 -6.97
C THR A 48 -12.43 5.01 -7.35
N ASP A 49 -12.82 4.84 -8.62
CA ASP A 49 -13.38 3.59 -9.19
C ASP A 49 -12.34 2.44 -9.24
N HIS A 50 -11.22 2.56 -8.54
CA HIS A 50 -10.12 1.60 -8.52
C HIS A 50 -10.19 0.74 -7.26
N ASP A 51 -10.55 -0.53 -7.43
CA ASP A 51 -10.83 -1.46 -6.33
C ASP A 51 -9.67 -1.64 -5.34
N ILE A 52 -8.41 -1.64 -5.82
CA ILE A 52 -7.21 -1.68 -4.96
C ILE A 52 -7.19 -0.48 -4.00
N VAL A 53 -7.52 0.72 -4.46
CA VAL A 53 -7.50 1.93 -3.64
C VAL A 53 -8.67 1.94 -2.66
N GLN A 54 -9.83 1.46 -3.09
CA GLN A 54 -11.01 1.34 -2.23
C GLN A 54 -10.71 0.41 -1.05
N LEU A 55 -10.22 -0.81 -1.30
CA LEU A 55 -9.85 -1.74 -0.23
C LEU A 55 -8.72 -1.19 0.64
N ALA A 56 -7.71 -0.54 0.06
CA ALA A 56 -6.66 0.11 0.83
C ALA A 56 -7.23 1.13 1.83
N ARG A 57 -8.20 1.96 1.39
CA ARG A 57 -8.87 2.96 2.24
C ARG A 57 -9.78 2.33 3.30
N GLU A 58 -10.44 1.22 3.01
CA GLU A 58 -11.24 0.48 4.01
C GLU A 58 -10.40 -0.05 5.17
N LEU A 59 -9.10 -0.31 4.93
CA LEU A 59 -8.18 -0.80 5.95
C LEU A 59 -7.59 0.31 6.82
N ILE A 60 -7.87 1.59 6.56
CA ILE A 60 -7.40 2.71 7.39
C ILE A 60 -7.81 2.50 8.85
N GLY A 61 -6.85 2.71 9.75
CA GLY A 61 -7.01 2.47 11.18
C GLY A 61 -6.62 1.07 11.65
N THR A 62 -6.35 0.14 10.72
CA THR A 62 -5.77 -1.16 11.05
C THR A 62 -4.39 -0.98 11.70
N LEU A 63 -4.11 -1.75 12.75
CA LEU A 63 -2.89 -1.59 13.55
C LEU A 63 -1.63 -2.00 12.78
N TYR A 64 -0.51 -1.39 13.16
CA TYR A 64 0.80 -1.86 12.74
C TYR A 64 1.16 -3.16 13.43
N ASN A 65 1.64 -4.13 12.66
CA ASN A 65 2.27 -5.34 13.19
C ASN A 65 3.37 -5.81 12.24
N ARG A 66 4.61 -5.82 12.73
CA ARG A 66 5.80 -6.21 11.97
C ARG A 66 5.68 -7.61 11.34
N THR A 67 4.96 -8.53 11.97
CA THR A 67 4.77 -9.90 11.47
C THR A 67 3.35 -10.20 11.02
N GLY A 68 2.42 -9.25 11.17
CA GLY A 68 1.01 -9.44 10.83
C GLY A 68 0.79 -9.37 9.32
N SER A 69 -0.26 -10.06 8.85
CA SER A 69 -0.63 -10.04 7.44
C SER A 69 -2.13 -10.12 7.17
N SER A 70 -2.94 -9.70 8.15
CA SER A 70 -4.39 -9.58 8.02
C SER A 70 -4.92 -8.37 8.81
N PRO A 71 -6.16 -7.92 8.57
CA PRO A 71 -6.77 -6.82 9.32
C PRO A 71 -6.81 -7.08 10.84
N GLU A 72 -7.03 -8.32 11.25
CA GLU A 72 -7.10 -8.71 12.67
C GLU A 72 -5.73 -8.74 13.34
N GLU A 73 -4.70 -9.16 12.61
CA GLU A 73 -3.32 -9.22 13.11
C GLU A 73 -2.60 -7.87 13.05
N GLY A 74 -3.04 -7.00 12.14
CA GLY A 74 -2.32 -5.80 11.72
C GLY A 74 -1.35 -6.06 10.56
N PHE A 75 -0.72 -4.99 10.07
CA PHE A 75 0.16 -5.04 8.90
C PHE A 75 1.50 -4.34 9.12
N ASN A 76 2.50 -4.75 8.35
CA ASN A 76 3.63 -3.90 7.97
C ASN A 76 3.40 -3.38 6.53
N SER A 77 4.26 -2.47 6.04
CA SER A 77 4.07 -1.84 4.72
C SER A 77 3.97 -2.87 3.58
N GLY A 78 4.85 -3.88 3.56
CA GLY A 78 4.86 -4.92 2.53
C GLY A 78 3.71 -5.91 2.65
N SER A 79 3.32 -6.32 3.87
CA SER A 79 2.19 -7.24 4.09
C SER A 79 0.84 -6.57 3.84
N PHE A 80 0.74 -5.26 4.05
CA PHE A 80 -0.40 -4.44 3.66
C PHE A 80 -0.59 -4.46 2.14
N VAL A 81 0.44 -4.11 1.37
CA VAL A 81 0.39 -4.14 -0.11
C VAL A 81 0.03 -5.54 -0.61
N TYR A 82 0.70 -6.56 -0.08
CA TYR A 82 0.42 -7.96 -0.41
C TYR A 82 -1.06 -8.31 -0.20
N TYR A 83 -1.62 -7.96 0.96
CA TYR A 83 -3.00 -8.26 1.29
C TYR A 83 -3.96 -7.61 0.30
N VAL A 84 -3.84 -6.30 0.08
CA VAL A 84 -4.73 -5.55 -0.82
C VAL A 84 -4.69 -6.11 -2.24
N TYR A 85 -3.48 -6.31 -2.79
CA TYR A 85 -3.33 -6.84 -4.15
C TYR A 85 -3.83 -8.27 -4.26
N LYS A 86 -3.57 -9.12 -3.27
CA LYS A 86 -4.06 -10.51 -3.26
C LYS A 86 -5.59 -10.56 -3.25
N GLU A 87 -6.24 -9.78 -2.39
CA GLU A 87 -7.71 -9.81 -2.27
C GLU A 87 -8.40 -9.29 -3.53
N ILE A 88 -7.86 -8.25 -4.18
CA ILE A 88 -8.48 -7.67 -5.38
C ILE A 88 -8.12 -8.43 -6.67
N THR A 89 -6.87 -8.87 -6.81
CA THR A 89 -6.37 -9.41 -8.10
C THR A 89 -6.12 -10.92 -8.06
N GLY A 90 -6.12 -11.54 -6.88
CA GLY A 90 -5.66 -12.92 -6.68
C GLY A 90 -4.14 -13.09 -6.77
N SER A 91 -3.38 -12.02 -7.05
CA SER A 91 -1.94 -12.07 -7.28
C SER A 91 -1.15 -12.15 -5.97
N TRP A 92 -0.20 -13.09 -5.90
CA TRP A 92 0.63 -13.29 -4.71
C TRP A 92 1.94 -12.54 -4.88
N LEU A 93 1.91 -11.24 -4.59
CA LEU A 93 3.11 -10.40 -4.65
C LEU A 93 4.11 -10.75 -3.54
N SER A 94 5.32 -10.19 -3.63
CA SER A 94 6.30 -10.29 -2.54
C SER A 94 5.83 -9.47 -1.33
N LYS A 95 5.92 -10.03 -0.12
CA LYS A 95 5.77 -9.24 1.12
C LYS A 95 7.01 -8.39 1.45
N ARG A 96 8.13 -8.57 0.75
CA ARG A 96 9.35 -7.77 0.92
C ARG A 96 9.32 -6.56 0.01
N THR A 97 9.37 -5.38 0.58
CA THR A 97 9.30 -4.10 -0.15
C THR A 97 10.36 -3.93 -1.24
N PRO A 98 11.67 -4.26 -1.02
CA PRO A 98 12.65 -4.12 -2.09
C PRO A 98 12.32 -4.96 -3.32
N ALA A 99 11.81 -6.18 -3.10
CA ALA A 99 11.38 -7.06 -4.20
C ALA A 99 10.07 -6.60 -4.86
N LEU A 100 9.23 -5.82 -4.17
CA LEU A 100 8.09 -5.14 -4.81
C LEU A 100 8.58 -4.08 -5.79
N TYR A 101 9.53 -3.26 -5.35
CA TYR A 101 10.09 -2.19 -6.17
C TYR A 101 10.81 -2.72 -7.41
N GLU A 102 11.69 -3.71 -7.23
CA GLU A 102 12.45 -4.34 -8.34
C GLU A 102 11.56 -5.07 -9.36
N ALA A 103 10.42 -5.59 -8.93
CA ALA A 103 9.54 -6.38 -9.79
C ALA A 103 8.52 -5.54 -10.55
N GLY A 104 8.16 -4.35 -10.08
CA GLY A 104 7.24 -3.46 -10.80
C GLY A 104 7.88 -2.78 -12.00
N MET A 105 7.06 -2.17 -12.85
CA MET A 105 7.53 -1.24 -13.88
C MET A 105 7.72 0.13 -13.23
N GLU A 106 8.90 0.72 -13.32
CA GLU A 106 9.17 2.07 -12.80
C GLU A 106 8.21 3.09 -13.44
N VAL A 107 7.66 3.98 -12.62
CA VAL A 107 6.74 5.05 -13.02
C VAL A 107 7.24 6.38 -12.51
N GLU A 108 7.28 7.39 -13.38
CA GLU A 108 7.61 8.75 -12.95
C GLU A 108 6.44 9.35 -12.16
N ARG A 109 6.75 10.26 -11.22
CA ARG A 109 5.75 10.80 -10.30
C ARG A 109 4.57 11.45 -11.03
N GLU A 110 4.85 12.15 -12.12
CA GLU A 110 3.85 12.84 -12.95
C GLU A 110 2.93 11.88 -13.71
N GLU A 111 3.29 10.60 -13.80
CA GLU A 111 2.56 9.53 -14.49
C GLU A 111 1.83 8.59 -13.51
N LEU A 112 1.84 8.89 -12.22
CA LEU A 112 1.21 8.10 -11.18
C LEU A 112 -0.30 7.93 -11.43
N GLU A 113 -0.75 6.69 -11.37
CA GLU A 113 -2.15 6.29 -11.50
C GLU A 113 -2.62 5.58 -10.22
N PRO A 114 -3.92 5.67 -9.87
CA PRO A 114 -4.49 4.93 -8.75
C PRO A 114 -4.10 3.45 -8.79
N GLY A 115 -3.63 2.93 -7.67
CA GLY A 115 -3.15 1.55 -7.55
C GLY A 115 -1.63 1.40 -7.64
N ASP A 116 -0.92 2.34 -8.26
CA ASP A 116 0.56 2.30 -8.31
C ASP A 116 1.16 2.22 -6.91
N LEU A 117 2.30 1.55 -6.79
CA LEU A 117 3.03 1.51 -5.53
C LEU A 117 3.99 2.70 -5.46
N VAL A 118 3.97 3.42 -4.34
CA VAL A 118 4.92 4.49 -4.03
C VAL A 118 5.87 4.04 -2.93
N PHE A 119 7.14 4.37 -3.06
CA PHE A 119 8.20 3.85 -2.20
C PHE A 119 8.95 4.98 -1.49
N PHE A 120 9.28 4.72 -0.22
CA PHE A 120 9.98 5.67 0.65
C PHE A 120 11.04 4.97 1.48
N GLU A 121 12.07 5.69 1.92
CA GLU A 121 12.94 5.24 3.01
C GLU A 121 12.31 5.60 4.36
N ASN A 122 12.35 4.69 5.34
CA ASN A 122 11.98 5.02 6.72
C ASN A 122 13.19 5.58 7.51
N ASP A 123 13.04 5.80 8.82
CA ASP A 123 14.14 6.33 9.66
C ASP A 123 15.30 5.35 9.86
N ASP A 124 15.09 4.06 9.57
CA ASP A 124 16.11 3.01 9.61
C ASP A 124 16.71 2.75 8.21
N GLU A 125 16.47 3.65 7.24
CA GLU A 125 16.90 3.54 5.82
C GLU A 125 16.33 2.28 5.13
N GLU A 126 15.24 1.73 5.64
CA GLU A 126 14.54 0.60 5.03
C GLU A 126 13.45 1.09 4.06
N LEU A 127 13.33 0.40 2.92
CA LEU A 127 12.29 0.69 1.94
C LEU A 127 10.90 0.29 2.48
N ILE A 128 9.98 1.24 2.50
CA ILE A 128 8.56 1.04 2.80
C ILE A 128 7.71 1.41 1.57
N ALA A 129 6.56 0.76 1.40
CA ALA A 129 5.65 0.99 0.29
C ALA A 129 4.27 1.44 0.77
N GLY A 130 3.66 2.32 -0.03
CA GLY A 130 2.24 2.66 0.02
C GLY A 130 1.57 2.42 -1.33
N ILE A 131 0.25 2.47 -1.34
CA ILE A 131 -0.59 2.37 -2.54
C ILE A 131 -1.05 3.78 -2.88
N TYR A 132 -0.64 4.28 -4.04
CA TYR A 132 -1.06 5.56 -4.57
C TYR A 132 -2.57 5.55 -4.81
N SER A 133 -3.24 6.61 -4.40
CA SER A 133 -4.66 6.82 -4.66
C SER A 133 -4.83 7.84 -5.77
N GLU A 134 -4.92 9.12 -5.46
CA GLU A 134 -5.12 10.20 -6.43
C GLU A 134 -4.60 11.51 -5.82
N ASP A 135 -4.36 12.54 -6.63
CA ASP A 135 -3.95 13.87 -6.15
C ASP A 135 -2.75 13.83 -5.17
N ASP A 136 -1.69 13.09 -5.50
CA ASP A 136 -0.51 12.91 -4.63
C ASP A 136 -0.81 12.24 -3.27
N GLN A 137 -1.99 11.65 -3.10
CA GLN A 137 -2.36 10.88 -1.93
C GLN A 137 -1.98 9.41 -2.07
N PHE A 138 -1.75 8.75 -0.94
CA PHE A 138 -1.45 7.33 -0.88
C PHE A 138 -1.83 6.75 0.48
N VAL A 139 -2.13 5.45 0.52
CA VAL A 139 -2.40 4.70 1.75
C VAL A 139 -1.19 3.85 2.10
N ILE A 140 -0.75 3.90 3.35
CA ILE A 140 0.44 3.19 3.81
C ILE A 140 0.25 2.64 5.23
N ALA A 141 0.86 1.49 5.52
CA ALA A 141 0.98 0.97 6.88
C ALA A 141 2.34 1.37 7.48
N THR A 142 2.32 2.19 8.53
CA THR A 142 3.51 2.58 9.31
C THR A 142 3.32 2.23 10.78
N SER A 143 4.25 2.60 11.66
CA SER A 143 4.12 2.41 13.11
C SER A 143 2.85 3.03 13.73
N SER A 144 2.19 3.97 13.03
CA SER A 144 0.91 4.56 13.44
C SER A 144 -0.33 3.77 12.97
N GLY A 145 -0.14 2.66 12.25
CA GLY A 145 -1.20 1.91 11.59
C GLY A 145 -1.35 2.25 10.11
N VAL A 146 -2.42 1.76 9.50
CA VAL A 146 -2.79 2.07 8.12
C VAL A 146 -3.42 3.46 8.05
N GLU A 147 -2.88 4.31 7.20
CA GLU A 147 -3.25 5.71 7.12
C GLU A 147 -3.11 6.27 5.71
N GLU A 148 -3.96 7.24 5.36
CA GLU A 148 -3.80 8.02 4.13
C GLU A 148 -2.88 9.22 4.39
N ARG A 149 -1.98 9.45 3.45
CA ARG A 149 -0.95 10.50 3.47
C ARG A 149 -0.89 11.19 2.12
N HIS A 150 -0.14 12.27 2.07
CA HIS A 150 0.05 13.08 0.87
C HIS A 150 1.55 13.31 0.69
N LEU A 151 2.03 13.18 -0.56
CA LEU A 151 3.45 13.25 -0.89
C LEU A 151 4.06 14.59 -0.47
N ASP A 152 3.43 15.72 -0.82
CA ASP A 152 4.03 17.05 -0.56
C ASP A 152 3.76 17.66 0.83
N TYR A 153 2.67 17.29 1.50
CA TYR A 153 2.25 18.01 2.72
C TYR A 153 2.93 17.52 4.00
N ASN A 154 3.62 16.38 3.91
CA ASN A 154 4.38 15.82 5.00
C ASN A 154 5.85 15.75 4.58
N THR A 155 6.67 16.62 5.18
CA THR A 155 8.10 16.70 4.90
C THR A 155 8.82 15.37 5.08
N TYR A 156 8.29 14.48 5.94
CA TYR A 156 8.80 13.13 6.06
C TYR A 156 8.78 12.39 4.72
N TYR A 157 7.61 12.34 4.07
CA TYR A 157 7.43 11.57 2.84
C TYR A 157 7.99 12.27 1.61
N SER A 158 7.91 13.61 1.53
CA SER A 158 8.50 14.35 0.41
C SER A 158 10.02 14.17 0.34
N ASP A 159 10.69 14.19 1.50
CA ASP A 159 12.16 14.12 1.57
C ASP A 159 12.69 12.69 1.42
N ARG A 160 11.83 11.69 1.62
CA ARG A 160 12.17 10.26 1.61
C ARG A 160 11.59 9.51 0.43
N TYR A 161 10.96 10.19 -0.53
CA TYR A 161 10.40 9.56 -1.72
C TYR A 161 11.53 8.97 -2.57
N VAL A 162 11.45 7.67 -2.83
CA VAL A 162 12.44 6.91 -3.61
C VAL A 162 12.01 6.77 -5.06
N GLY A 163 10.72 6.52 -5.30
CA GLY A 163 10.17 6.29 -6.62
C GLY A 163 8.81 5.59 -6.57
N ALA A 164 8.33 5.16 -7.73
CA ALA A 164 7.08 4.42 -7.86
C ALA A 164 7.21 3.24 -8.82
N ALA A 165 6.31 2.27 -8.65
CA ALA A 165 6.25 1.12 -9.54
C ALA A 165 4.80 0.66 -9.79
N ARG A 166 4.49 0.37 -11.06
CA ARG A 166 3.22 -0.16 -11.54
C ARG A 166 3.30 -1.66 -11.79
N TYR A 167 2.28 -2.37 -11.33
CA TYR A 167 2.07 -3.78 -11.67
C TYR A 167 1.05 -3.86 -12.80
N THR A 168 1.54 -4.10 -14.02
CA THR A 168 0.66 -4.29 -15.18
C THR A 168 -0.11 -5.60 -15.08
N ASP A 169 -1.23 -5.70 -15.81
CA ASP A 169 -2.06 -6.91 -15.87
C ASP A 169 -1.25 -8.18 -16.14
N ASP A 170 -0.30 -8.13 -17.08
CA ASP A 170 0.60 -9.25 -17.39
C ASP A 170 1.47 -9.66 -16.19
N ARG A 171 1.94 -8.70 -15.38
CA ARG A 171 2.72 -9.03 -14.17
C ARG A 171 1.85 -9.58 -13.06
N LEU A 172 0.63 -9.07 -12.91
CA LEU A 172 -0.35 -9.57 -11.95
C LEU A 172 -0.76 -11.00 -12.31
N GLU A 173 -1.12 -11.26 -13.57
CA GLU A 173 -1.46 -12.58 -14.08
C GLU A 173 -0.33 -13.61 -13.82
N LYS A 174 0.92 -13.23 -14.11
CA LYS A 174 2.09 -14.10 -13.83
C LYS A 174 2.31 -14.38 -12.34
N SER A 175 1.84 -13.49 -11.47
CA SER A 175 1.96 -13.61 -10.01
C SER A 175 0.74 -14.29 -9.38
N ASN A 176 -0.31 -14.58 -10.16
CA ASN A 176 -1.49 -15.26 -9.69
C ASN A 176 -1.29 -16.79 -9.78
N PRO A 177 -1.35 -17.54 -8.67
CA PRO A 177 -1.19 -18.99 -8.69
C PRO A 177 -2.23 -19.69 -9.59
N LEU A 178 -3.46 -19.17 -9.66
CA LEU A 178 -4.55 -19.78 -10.43
C LEU A 178 -4.23 -19.87 -11.92
N THR A 179 -3.36 -18.99 -12.43
CA THR A 179 -2.86 -19.01 -13.82
C THR A 179 -2.18 -20.34 -14.19
N TYR A 180 -1.69 -21.10 -13.21
CA TYR A 180 -0.89 -22.31 -13.43
C TYR A 180 -1.60 -23.62 -13.03
N GLU A 181 -2.86 -23.58 -12.58
CA GLU A 181 -3.60 -24.78 -12.11
C GLU A 181 -3.84 -25.82 -13.23
N ASP A 182 -4.12 -25.36 -14.44
CA ASP A 182 -4.40 -26.22 -15.61
C ASP A 182 -3.19 -26.38 -16.56
N HIS A 183 -1.97 -26.19 -16.05
CA HIS A 183 -0.77 -26.18 -16.87
C HIS A 183 -0.48 -27.54 -17.58
N GLU A 184 -0.02 -27.52 -18.84
CA GLU A 184 0.21 -28.74 -19.64
C GLU A 184 1.22 -29.71 -18.99
N ASN A 185 2.23 -29.15 -18.32
CA ASN A 185 3.22 -29.93 -17.56
C ASN A 185 2.63 -30.49 -16.25
N PRO A 186 2.54 -31.83 -16.06
CA PRO A 186 1.97 -32.44 -14.87
C PRO A 186 2.76 -32.14 -13.59
N ILE A 187 4.08 -31.91 -13.66
CA ILE A 187 4.91 -31.52 -12.52
C ILE A 187 4.46 -30.15 -12.02
N ILE A 188 4.16 -29.21 -12.93
CA ILE A 188 3.71 -27.88 -12.53
C ILE A 188 2.35 -27.98 -11.82
N ARG A 189 1.39 -28.73 -12.37
CA ARG A 189 0.08 -28.92 -11.72
C ARG A 189 0.18 -29.54 -10.33
N GLU A 190 1.04 -30.56 -10.20
CA GLU A 190 1.27 -31.18 -8.90
C GLU A 190 1.93 -30.19 -7.91
N ALA A 191 2.84 -29.34 -8.38
CA ALA A 191 3.48 -28.30 -7.55
C ALA A 191 2.43 -27.33 -6.98
N MET A 192 1.45 -26.97 -7.81
CA MET A 192 0.37 -26.04 -7.44
C MET A 192 -0.48 -26.57 -6.29
N ASN A 193 -0.64 -27.90 -6.14
CA ASN A 193 -1.39 -28.50 -5.04
C ASN A 193 -0.79 -28.21 -3.66
N TYR A 194 0.48 -27.84 -3.60
CA TYR A 194 1.19 -27.55 -2.35
C TYR A 194 1.36 -26.04 -2.06
N ILE A 195 0.77 -25.18 -2.89
CA ILE A 195 0.80 -23.73 -2.67
C ILE A 195 0.07 -23.38 -1.36
N GLY A 196 0.76 -22.68 -0.48
CA GLY A 196 0.28 -22.35 0.87
C GLY A 196 0.67 -23.34 1.97
N THR A 197 1.28 -24.49 1.62
CA THR A 197 1.82 -25.41 2.63
C THR A 197 2.89 -24.69 3.47
N PRO A 198 2.77 -24.69 4.82
CA PRO A 198 3.75 -24.08 5.69
C PRO A 198 5.16 -24.64 5.49
N TYR A 199 6.15 -23.75 5.46
CA TYR A 199 7.54 -24.16 5.53
C TYR A 199 7.87 -24.70 6.93
N LEU A 200 8.47 -25.89 6.97
CA LEU A 200 9.08 -26.44 8.18
C LEU A 200 10.48 -26.90 7.84
N MET A 201 11.50 -26.31 8.48
CA MET A 201 12.89 -26.73 8.30
C MET A 201 13.02 -28.22 8.69
N THR A 202 13.56 -29.06 7.81
CA THR A 202 13.59 -30.54 7.94
C THR A 202 12.22 -31.23 7.94
N GLY A 203 11.15 -30.50 7.59
CA GLY A 203 9.82 -31.05 7.43
C GLY A 203 9.77 -32.03 6.25
N SER A 204 9.03 -33.11 6.44
CA SER A 204 8.97 -34.22 5.48
C SER A 204 7.57 -34.83 5.37
N THR A 205 6.54 -34.02 5.61
CA THR A 205 5.14 -34.39 5.46
C THR A 205 4.41 -33.39 4.58
N LEU A 206 3.29 -33.77 3.99
CA LEU A 206 2.48 -32.87 3.15
C LEU A 206 1.86 -31.70 3.93
N ASP A 207 1.77 -31.82 5.26
CA ASP A 207 1.25 -30.76 6.13
C ASP A 207 2.25 -29.62 6.34
N ALA A 208 3.56 -29.92 6.31
CA ALA A 208 4.64 -28.93 6.36
C ALA A 208 5.99 -29.56 5.96
N PHE A 209 6.70 -28.93 5.03
CA PHE A 209 7.94 -29.48 4.49
C PHE A 209 9.00 -28.43 4.15
N ASP A 210 10.23 -28.87 3.89
CA ASP A 210 11.32 -28.01 3.41
C ASP A 210 11.51 -28.09 1.89
N CYS A 211 12.45 -27.28 1.39
CA CYS A 211 12.75 -27.22 -0.04
C CYS A 211 13.25 -28.54 -0.62
N SER A 212 13.97 -29.35 0.17
CA SER A 212 14.50 -30.63 -0.28
C SER A 212 13.37 -31.63 -0.49
N PHE A 213 12.44 -31.71 0.47
CA PHE A 213 11.29 -32.59 0.38
C PHE A 213 10.38 -32.23 -0.79
N PHE A 214 10.13 -30.94 -1.03
CA PHE A 214 9.34 -30.48 -2.18
C PHE A 214 9.91 -30.96 -3.51
N CYS A 215 11.22 -30.85 -3.71
CA CYS A 215 11.86 -31.25 -4.96
C CYS A 215 11.99 -32.78 -5.14
N THR A 216 12.05 -33.56 -4.05
CA THR A 216 12.32 -35.01 -4.14
C THR A 216 11.08 -35.90 -4.00
N ASN A 217 10.01 -35.42 -3.36
CA ASN A 217 8.80 -36.19 -3.10
C ASN A 217 7.51 -35.49 -3.54
N GLY A 218 7.60 -34.25 -4.04
CA GLY A 218 6.45 -33.49 -4.55
C GLY A 218 6.00 -33.90 -5.95
N PHE A 219 6.68 -34.82 -6.64
CA PHE A 219 6.41 -35.25 -8.03
C PHE A 219 6.73 -36.72 -8.27
#